data_AF-A0AAE2SW44-F1
#
_entry.id   AF-A0AAE2SW44-F1
#
_cell.length_a   1.000
_cell.length_b   1.000
_cell.length_c   1.000
_cell.angle_alpha   90.00
_cell.angle_beta   90.00
_cell.angle_gamma   90.00
#
_symmetry.space_group_name_H-M   'P 1'
#
loop_
_entity.id
_entity.type
_entity.pdbx_description
1 polymer ?
#
loop_
_entity_poly.entity_id
_entity_poly.type
_entity_poly.pdbx_seq_one_letter_code
_entity_poly.pdbx_strand_id
1 'polypeptide(L)'
;MVLLIAFSIALSVCSPVAAEVIASKSYSYFSISGKTADELDRELSRRGPTSSGSSARHPGATKIRFGGEATYIQDNGRCRVGNVKVTVHTQIILPRWSSRKGASKELSMIWDALSSDIKRHEERHAEIARDQARAMERAIRALPQQRSCEAMQELVSDESARGIEEHDRQQARFDRVEAVNFQKRMLRLLNNRINGRAGEK
;
A
#
# COMPACT_ATOMS: atom_id res chain seq x y z
N MET A 1 -51.04 23.33 -40.48
CA MET A 1 -50.60 22.05 -39.90
C MET A 1 -49.07 22.07 -39.90
N VAL A 2 -48.45 22.42 -38.76
CA VAL A 2 -46.99 22.59 -38.63
C VAL A 2 -46.46 21.41 -37.84
N LEU A 3 -45.62 20.59 -38.46
CA LEU A 3 -44.98 19.43 -37.85
C LEU A 3 -43.63 19.89 -37.26
N LEU A 4 -43.48 19.82 -35.94
CA LEU A 4 -42.20 20.05 -35.26
C LEU A 4 -41.50 18.72 -35.04
N ILE A 5 -40.36 18.53 -35.71
CA ILE A 5 -39.47 17.37 -35.51
C ILE A 5 -38.45 17.77 -34.44
N ALA A 6 -38.52 17.12 -33.27
CA ALA A 6 -37.52 17.28 -32.21
C ALA A 6 -36.31 16.37 -32.50
N PHE A 7 -35.14 16.98 -32.68
CA PHE A 7 -33.87 16.28 -32.88
C PHE A 7 -33.16 16.10 -31.53
N SER A 8 -33.15 14.87 -31.01
CA SER A 8 -32.46 14.54 -29.76
C SER A 8 -30.96 14.29 -30.03
N ILE A 9 -30.10 15.20 -29.56
CA ILE A 9 -28.64 15.03 -29.59
C ILE A 9 -28.23 14.14 -28.41
N ALA A 10 -27.82 12.91 -28.70
CA ALA A 10 -27.24 12.00 -27.71
C ALA A 10 -25.76 12.35 -27.49
N LEU A 11 -25.43 12.98 -26.36
CA LEU A 11 -24.04 13.15 -25.92
C LEU A 11 -23.47 11.81 -25.45
N SER A 12 -22.63 11.20 -26.28
CA SER A 12 -21.85 10.02 -25.91
C SER A 12 -20.66 10.45 -25.05
N VAL A 13 -20.75 10.23 -23.73
CA VAL A 13 -19.65 10.48 -22.79
C VAL A 13 -18.65 9.34 -22.91
N CYS A 14 -17.58 9.55 -23.68
CA CYS A 14 -16.47 8.61 -23.75
C CYS A 14 -15.65 8.72 -22.45
N SER A 15 -15.89 7.81 -21.50
CA SER A 15 -15.05 7.73 -20.31
C SER A 15 -13.61 7.36 -20.72
N PRO A 16 -12.58 8.10 -20.31
CA PRO A 16 -11.21 7.71 -20.56
C PRO A 16 -10.94 6.40 -19.81
N VAL A 17 -10.61 5.35 -20.55
CA VAL A 17 -10.06 4.11 -19.98
C VAL A 17 -8.68 4.47 -19.45
N ALA A 18 -8.61 4.79 -18.16
CA ALA A 18 -7.33 4.97 -17.48
C ALA A 18 -6.59 3.63 -17.57
N ALA A 19 -5.47 3.60 -18.28
CA ALA A 19 -4.56 2.46 -18.24
C ALA A 19 -4.30 2.13 -16.77
N GLU A 20 -4.70 0.92 -16.38
CA GLU A 20 -4.68 0.49 -14.99
C GLU A 20 -3.24 0.09 -14.63
N VAL A 21 -2.64 0.79 -13.67
CA VAL A 21 -1.41 0.34 -13.01
C VAL A 21 -1.58 -1.10 -12.58
N ILE A 22 -0.67 -1.98 -13.00
CA ILE A 22 -0.71 -3.38 -12.56
C ILE A 22 -0.18 -3.45 -11.13
N ALA A 23 -1.12 -3.48 -10.18
CA ALA A 23 -0.85 -3.65 -8.77
C ALA A 23 -1.25 -5.06 -8.33
N SER A 24 -0.31 -5.81 -7.76
CA SER A 24 -0.60 -7.10 -7.12
C SER A 24 -0.35 -7.01 -5.63
N LYS A 25 -1.21 -7.66 -4.84
CA LYS A 25 -1.09 -7.77 -3.38
C LYS A 25 -1.17 -9.22 -2.96
N SER A 26 -0.26 -9.65 -2.10
CA SER A 26 -0.19 -11.00 -1.54
C SER A 26 -0.01 -10.95 -0.03
N TYR A 27 -0.36 -12.06 0.63
CA TYR A 27 -0.17 -12.23 2.07
C TYR A 27 0.70 -13.43 2.37
N SER A 28 1.57 -13.30 3.37
CA SER A 28 2.25 -14.41 4.02
C SER A 28 2.18 -14.24 5.53
N TYR A 29 2.51 -15.31 6.26
CA TYR A 29 2.31 -15.35 7.70
C TYR A 29 3.49 -15.99 8.41
N PHE A 30 3.81 -15.50 9.61
CA PHE A 30 4.70 -16.17 10.55
C PHE A 30 3.92 -16.59 11.80
N SER A 31 4.16 -17.81 12.25
CA SER A 31 3.43 -18.37 13.39
C SER A 31 4.05 -17.94 14.72
N ILE A 32 3.21 -17.49 15.65
CA ILE A 32 3.57 -17.23 17.05
C ILE A 32 2.75 -18.14 17.98
N SER A 33 3.27 -18.38 19.19
CA SER A 33 2.65 -19.24 20.22
C SER A 33 2.75 -18.62 21.62
N GLY A 34 1.88 -19.02 22.52
CA GLY A 34 1.82 -18.49 23.89
C GLY A 34 0.40 -18.53 24.45
N LYS A 35 0.30 -18.33 25.76
CA LYS A 35 -0.91 -18.30 26.58
C LYS A 35 -1.03 -17.03 27.43
N THR A 36 0.01 -16.20 27.45
CA THR A 36 0.04 -14.90 28.15
C THR A 36 0.40 -13.78 27.19
N ALA A 37 0.10 -12.53 27.56
CA ALA A 37 0.45 -11.36 26.76
C ALA A 37 1.98 -11.27 26.53
N ASP A 38 2.77 -11.47 27.58
CA ASP A 38 4.24 -11.40 27.50
C ASP A 38 4.83 -12.49 26.61
N GLU A 39 4.23 -13.69 26.58
CA GLU A 39 4.67 -14.74 25.66
C GLU A 39 4.43 -14.36 24.19
N LEU A 40 3.26 -13.77 23.89
CA LEU A 40 2.96 -13.31 22.53
C LEU A 40 3.87 -12.15 22.12
N ASP A 41 4.12 -11.20 23.01
CA ASP A 41 5.04 -10.09 22.78
C ASP A 41 6.48 -10.56 22.50
N ARG A 42 6.98 -11.51 23.31
CA ARG A 42 8.27 -12.16 23.07
C ARG A 42 8.34 -12.88 21.73
N GLU A 43 7.29 -13.62 21.35
CA GLU A 43 7.28 -14.31 20.05
C GLU A 43 7.22 -13.33 18.88
N LEU A 44 6.46 -12.24 18.98
CA LEU A 44 6.46 -11.17 17.96
C LEU A 44 7.85 -10.57 17.81
N SER A 45 8.50 -10.25 18.93
CA SER A 45 9.86 -9.69 18.95
C SER A 45 10.93 -10.67 18.46
N ARG A 46 10.72 -12.00 18.59
CA ARG A 46 11.69 -13.02 18.12
C ARG A 46 11.46 -13.47 16.68
N ARG A 47 10.20 -13.59 16.24
CA ARG A 47 9.82 -14.18 14.95
C ARG A 47 9.38 -13.15 13.90
N GLY A 48 9.11 -11.91 14.32
CA GLY A 48 8.70 -10.85 13.42
C GLY A 48 9.71 -10.59 12.30
N PRO A 49 9.27 -10.15 11.11
CA PRO A 49 10.18 -9.78 10.04
C PRO A 49 11.12 -8.64 10.45
N THR A 50 12.32 -8.62 9.87
CA THR A 50 13.25 -7.49 9.96
C THR A 50 13.04 -6.54 8.79
N SER A 51 13.25 -5.25 9.03
CA SER A 51 13.36 -4.26 7.94
C SER A 51 14.80 -4.26 7.37
N SER A 52 14.96 -3.84 6.13
CA SER A 52 16.28 -3.73 5.49
C SER A 52 17.20 -2.84 6.32
N GLY A 53 18.34 -3.38 6.77
CA GLY A 53 19.35 -2.64 7.54
C GLY A 53 19.08 -2.51 9.04
N SER A 54 17.96 -3.03 9.57
CA SER A 54 17.67 -3.05 11.00
C SER A 54 17.65 -4.49 11.54
N SER A 55 18.25 -4.70 12.71
CA SER A 55 18.11 -5.94 13.47
C SER A 55 16.80 -6.01 14.25
N ALA A 56 16.09 -4.88 14.40
CA ALA A 56 14.81 -4.83 15.07
C ALA A 56 13.75 -5.58 14.26
N ARG A 57 12.98 -6.42 14.96
CA ARG A 57 11.87 -7.17 14.39
C ARG A 57 10.58 -6.41 14.61
N HIS A 58 9.71 -6.46 13.60
CA HIS A 58 8.45 -5.75 13.59
C HIS A 58 7.28 -6.72 13.74
N PRO A 59 6.16 -6.31 14.37
CA PRO A 59 4.97 -7.17 14.49
C PRO A 59 4.33 -7.56 13.15
N GLY A 60 4.64 -6.83 12.08
CA GLY A 60 4.28 -7.11 10.68
C GLY A 60 5.29 -6.44 9.75
N ALA A 61 5.19 -6.70 8.45
CA ALA A 61 5.93 -5.94 7.45
C ALA A 61 5.26 -5.99 6.07
N THR A 62 5.50 -4.97 5.27
CA THR A 62 5.08 -4.92 3.86
C THR A 62 6.31 -4.80 2.97
N LYS A 63 6.52 -5.81 2.12
CA LYS A 63 7.56 -5.78 1.08
C LYS A 63 6.97 -5.17 -0.17
N ILE A 64 7.65 -4.20 -0.76
CA ILE A 64 7.21 -3.45 -1.94
C ILE A 64 8.27 -3.58 -3.02
N ARG A 65 7.85 -3.82 -4.26
CA ARG A 65 8.71 -3.86 -5.44
C ARG A 65 8.04 -3.12 -6.57
N PHE A 66 8.67 -2.05 -7.04
CA PHE A 66 8.28 -1.35 -8.26
C PHE A 66 8.94 -1.99 -9.48
N GLY A 67 8.25 -1.90 -10.60
CA GLY A 67 8.75 -2.26 -11.92
C GLY A 67 7.98 -1.51 -12.99
N GLY A 68 8.24 -1.83 -14.24
CA GLY A 68 7.52 -1.21 -15.34
C GLY A 68 8.27 -1.28 -16.66
N GLU A 69 7.63 -0.73 -17.68
CA GLU A 69 8.17 -0.62 -19.03
C GLU A 69 7.66 0.67 -19.67
N ALA A 70 8.50 1.27 -20.51
CA ALA A 70 8.16 2.42 -21.32
C ALA A 70 8.65 2.19 -22.76
N THR A 71 7.84 2.59 -23.73
CA THR A 71 8.25 2.62 -25.14
C THR A 71 8.56 4.04 -25.57
N TYR A 72 9.41 4.17 -26.59
CA TYR A 72 9.92 5.46 -27.06
C TYR A 72 9.63 5.61 -28.55
N ILE A 73 9.14 6.77 -28.95
CA ILE A 73 8.76 7.06 -30.34
C ILE A 73 9.61 8.21 -30.82
N GLN A 74 10.48 7.92 -31.79
CA GLN A 74 11.27 8.93 -32.50
C GLN A 74 10.44 9.49 -33.66
N ASP A 75 10.30 10.81 -33.73
CA ASP A 75 9.63 11.52 -34.82
C ASP A 75 10.26 12.91 -35.02
N ASN A 76 10.47 13.30 -36.28
CA ASN A 76 11.01 14.62 -36.65
C ASN A 76 12.28 15.05 -35.87
N GLY A 77 13.22 14.12 -35.64
CA GLY A 77 14.45 14.40 -34.89
C GLY A 77 14.27 14.60 -33.38
N ARG A 78 13.08 14.33 -32.84
CA ARG A 78 12.79 14.32 -31.40
C ARG A 78 12.31 12.94 -30.96
N CYS A 79 12.37 12.68 -29.66
CA CYS A 79 11.81 11.48 -29.07
C CYS A 79 10.79 11.83 -27.98
N ARG A 80 9.70 11.07 -27.95
CA ARG A 80 8.67 11.17 -26.92
C ARG A 80 8.40 9.81 -26.29
N VAL A 81 7.82 9.83 -25.10
CA VAL A 81 7.27 8.62 -24.50
C VAL A 81 6.06 8.14 -25.33
N GLY A 82 6.03 6.83 -25.60
CA GLY A 82 4.93 6.13 -26.23
C GLY A 82 3.98 5.58 -25.16
N ASN A 83 4.03 4.26 -24.96
CA ASN A 83 3.30 3.60 -23.89
C ASN A 83 4.14 3.62 -22.60
N VAL A 84 3.46 3.71 -21.45
CA VAL A 84 4.07 3.59 -20.13
C VAL A 84 3.19 2.69 -19.31
N LYS A 85 3.84 1.79 -18.59
CA LYS A 85 3.20 0.91 -17.63
C LYS A 85 4.09 0.80 -16.41
N VAL A 86 3.58 1.23 -15.26
CA VAL A 86 4.23 1.02 -13.97
C VAL A 86 3.56 -0.14 -13.27
N THR A 87 4.35 -1.02 -12.68
CA THR A 87 3.87 -2.16 -11.89
C THR A 87 4.33 -2.05 -10.45
N VAL A 88 3.51 -2.58 -9.53
CA VAL A 88 3.86 -2.66 -8.12
C VAL A 88 3.39 -3.99 -7.53
N HIS A 89 4.34 -4.68 -6.89
CA HIS A 89 4.10 -5.94 -6.20
C HIS A 89 4.29 -5.75 -4.71
N THR A 90 3.23 -6.06 -3.95
CA THR A 90 3.23 -5.96 -2.49
C THR A 90 3.04 -7.33 -1.83
N GLN A 91 3.85 -7.62 -0.81
CA GLN A 91 3.69 -8.79 0.05
C GLN A 91 3.59 -8.34 1.50
N ILE A 92 2.42 -8.55 2.08
CA ILE A 92 2.13 -8.24 3.49
C ILE A 92 2.40 -9.48 4.33
N ILE A 93 3.22 -9.34 5.36
CA ILE A 93 3.68 -10.39 6.26
C ILE A 93 3.03 -10.16 7.63
N LEU A 94 2.14 -11.07 8.05
CA LEU A 94 1.36 -10.91 9.29
C LEU A 94 1.64 -12.03 10.31
N PRO A 95 1.51 -11.74 11.60
CA PRO A 95 1.62 -12.77 12.61
C PRO A 95 0.34 -13.61 12.64
N ARG A 96 0.48 -14.91 12.92
CA ARG A 96 -0.64 -15.83 13.13
C ARG A 96 -0.45 -16.57 14.44
N TRP A 97 -1.42 -16.44 15.35
CA TRP A 97 -1.38 -17.14 16.62
C TRP A 97 -1.87 -18.59 16.50
N SER A 98 -0.94 -19.55 16.57
CA SER A 98 -1.23 -20.97 16.37
C SER A 98 -1.77 -21.66 17.62
N SER A 99 -1.37 -21.22 18.81
CA SER A 99 -1.73 -21.85 20.09
C SER A 99 -2.89 -21.16 20.82
N ARG A 100 -3.85 -20.59 20.09
CA ARG A 100 -4.96 -19.83 20.70
C ARG A 100 -5.86 -20.68 21.61
N LYS A 101 -6.04 -21.97 21.31
CA LYS A 101 -6.88 -22.89 22.10
C LYS A 101 -6.38 -22.98 23.55
N GLY A 102 -7.22 -22.63 24.53
CA GLY A 102 -6.86 -22.65 25.96
C GLY A 102 -6.24 -21.36 26.49
N ALA A 103 -6.12 -20.31 25.68
CA ALA A 103 -5.87 -18.96 26.18
C ALA A 103 -7.14 -18.35 26.80
N SER A 104 -6.98 -17.36 27.68
CA SER A 104 -8.12 -16.65 28.26
C SER A 104 -8.93 -15.91 27.17
N LYS A 105 -10.23 -15.72 27.43
CA LYS A 105 -11.09 -14.92 26.54
C LYS A 105 -10.58 -13.48 26.41
N GLU A 106 -10.00 -12.94 27.47
CA GLU A 106 -9.42 -11.60 27.48
C GLU A 106 -8.22 -11.49 26.56
N LEU A 107 -7.24 -12.38 26.68
CA LEU A 107 -6.07 -12.39 25.80
C LEU A 107 -6.47 -12.59 24.33
N SER A 108 -7.45 -13.45 24.07
CA SER A 108 -8.05 -13.64 22.74
C SER A 108 -8.57 -12.35 22.12
N MET A 109 -9.25 -11.50 22.90
CA MET A 109 -9.78 -10.22 22.40
C MET A 109 -8.67 -9.20 22.17
N ILE A 110 -7.70 -9.12 23.08
CA ILE A 110 -6.53 -8.22 22.92
C ILE A 110 -5.78 -8.59 21.64
N TRP A 111 -5.57 -9.89 21.40
CA TRP A 111 -4.96 -10.39 20.18
C TRP A 111 -5.74 -10.00 18.92
N ASP A 112 -7.06 -10.16 18.89
CA ASP A 112 -7.86 -9.80 17.71
C ASP A 112 -7.77 -8.29 17.41
N ALA A 113 -7.76 -7.45 18.45
CA ALA A 113 -7.57 -6.01 18.28
C ALA A 113 -6.17 -5.69 17.73
N LEU A 114 -5.11 -6.27 18.32
CA LEU A 114 -3.73 -6.04 17.90
C LEU A 114 -3.47 -6.54 16.48
N SER A 115 -3.85 -7.77 16.16
CA SER A 115 -3.62 -8.37 14.83
C SER A 115 -4.37 -7.64 13.73
N SER A 116 -5.59 -7.16 14.01
CA SER A 116 -6.32 -6.28 13.09
C SER A 116 -5.64 -4.93 12.91
N ASP A 117 -5.03 -4.37 13.96
CA ASP A 117 -4.31 -3.10 13.90
C ASP A 117 -3.04 -3.20 13.05
N ILE A 118 -2.25 -4.26 13.28
CA ILE A 118 -1.07 -4.59 12.48
C ILE A 118 -1.47 -4.74 11.02
N LYS A 119 -2.52 -5.52 10.71
CA LYS A 119 -2.99 -5.68 9.33
C LYS A 119 -3.34 -4.35 8.67
N ARG A 120 -4.07 -3.47 9.37
CA ARG A 120 -4.43 -2.15 8.84
C ARG A 120 -3.19 -1.30 8.55
N HIS A 121 -2.20 -1.31 9.45
CA HIS A 121 -0.95 -0.58 9.26
C HIS A 121 -0.22 -1.07 8.00
N GLU A 122 -0.06 -2.38 7.85
CA GLU A 122 0.60 -2.97 6.68
C GLU A 122 -0.19 -2.76 5.37
N GLU A 123 -1.51 -2.84 5.42
CA GLU A 123 -2.34 -2.55 4.25
C GLU A 123 -2.19 -1.10 3.78
N ARG A 124 -1.96 -0.16 4.71
CA ARG A 124 -1.76 1.25 4.34
C ARG A 124 -0.44 1.46 3.59
N HIS A 125 0.62 0.76 3.96
CA HIS A 125 1.89 0.77 3.21
C HIS A 125 1.71 0.29 1.77
N ALA A 126 0.93 -0.77 1.56
CA ALA A 126 0.62 -1.27 0.22
C ALA A 126 -0.23 -0.28 -0.61
N GLU A 127 -1.15 0.45 0.04
CA GLU A 127 -1.94 1.50 -0.62
C GLU A 127 -1.07 2.68 -1.08
N ILE A 128 -0.16 3.16 -0.22
CA ILE A 128 0.79 4.23 -0.56
C ILE A 128 1.61 3.82 -1.80
N ALA A 129 2.11 2.58 -1.83
CA ALA A 129 2.87 2.06 -2.97
C ALA A 129 2.05 2.05 -4.28
N ARG A 130 0.79 1.62 -4.21
CA ARG A 130 -0.13 1.63 -5.37
C ARG A 130 -0.38 3.04 -5.86
N ASP A 131 -0.63 3.97 -4.95
CA ASP A 131 -0.93 5.35 -5.31
C ASP A 131 0.30 6.04 -5.91
N GLN A 132 1.51 5.75 -5.41
CA GLN A 132 2.74 6.22 -6.02
C GLN A 132 2.97 5.62 -7.41
N ALA A 133 2.73 4.32 -7.62
CA ALA A 133 2.86 3.71 -8.96
C ALA A 133 2.00 4.46 -10.00
N ARG A 134 0.78 4.85 -9.61
CA ARG A 134 -0.11 5.67 -10.45
C ARG A 134 0.42 7.08 -10.67
N ALA A 135 1.04 7.69 -9.66
CA ALA A 135 1.66 8.99 -9.78
C ALA A 135 2.85 8.97 -10.74
N MET A 136 3.74 7.97 -10.60
CA MET A 136 4.90 7.77 -11.48
C MET A 136 4.47 7.56 -12.94
N GLU A 137 3.49 6.70 -13.19
CA GLU A 137 3.00 6.47 -14.56
C GLU A 137 2.51 7.77 -15.21
N ARG A 138 1.74 8.60 -14.47
CA ARG A 138 1.29 9.91 -14.96
C ARG A 138 2.45 10.87 -15.19
N ALA A 139 3.41 10.93 -14.29
CA ALA A 139 4.57 11.81 -14.41
C ALA A 139 5.43 11.46 -15.63
N ILE A 140 5.73 10.17 -15.81
CA ILE A 140 6.50 9.67 -16.95
C ILE A 140 5.77 9.94 -18.28
N ARG A 141 4.46 9.74 -18.34
CA ARG A 141 3.66 10.07 -19.54
C ARG A 141 3.66 11.56 -19.87
N ALA A 142 3.81 12.43 -18.87
CA ALA A 142 3.80 13.87 -19.04
C ALA A 142 5.17 14.46 -19.39
N LEU A 143 6.23 13.63 -19.50
CA LEU A 143 7.57 14.11 -19.81
C LEU A 143 7.62 14.82 -21.17
N PRO A 144 8.29 15.98 -21.25
CA PRO A 144 8.44 16.73 -22.49
C PRO A 144 9.34 15.98 -23.47
N GLN A 145 9.06 16.14 -24.77
CA GLN A 145 9.86 15.53 -25.84
C GLN A 145 11.34 15.91 -25.71
N GLN A 146 12.22 14.94 -25.96
CA GLN A 146 13.67 15.08 -25.88
C GLN A 146 14.33 15.06 -27.27
N ARG A 147 15.60 15.44 -27.32
CA ARG A 147 16.42 15.46 -28.55
C ARG A 147 16.72 14.07 -29.14
N SER A 148 16.68 13.03 -28.33
CA SER A 148 16.92 11.64 -28.73
C SER A 148 16.20 10.68 -27.79
N CYS A 149 15.96 9.45 -28.22
CA CYS A 149 15.36 8.45 -27.34
C CYS A 149 16.28 8.00 -26.21
N GLU A 150 17.59 8.10 -26.37
CA GLU A 150 18.55 7.89 -25.30
C GLU A 150 18.37 8.94 -24.19
N ALA A 151 18.29 10.23 -24.54
CA ALA A 151 18.00 11.30 -23.59
C ALA A 151 16.61 11.14 -22.95
N MET A 152 15.62 10.63 -23.69
CA MET A 152 14.31 10.32 -23.12
C MET A 152 14.38 9.17 -22.12
N GLN A 153 15.13 8.10 -22.42
CA GLN A 153 15.29 6.97 -21.52
C GLN A 153 15.97 7.36 -20.21
N GLU A 154 17.01 8.20 -20.28
CA GLU A 154 17.65 8.77 -19.09
C GLU A 154 16.65 9.58 -18.25
N LEU A 155 15.87 10.45 -18.90
CA LEU A 155 14.85 11.26 -18.21
C LEU A 155 13.75 10.40 -17.55
N VAL A 156 13.32 9.31 -18.20
CA VAL A 156 12.37 8.34 -17.61
C VAL A 156 12.99 7.64 -16.40
N SER A 157 14.27 7.26 -16.46
CA SER A 157 14.99 6.66 -15.35
C SER A 157 15.07 7.60 -14.15
N ASP A 158 15.43 8.86 -14.39
CA ASP A 158 15.49 9.89 -13.35
C ASP A 158 14.13 10.13 -12.70
N GLU A 159 13.07 10.25 -13.51
CA GLU A 159 11.71 10.45 -12.99
C GLU A 159 11.22 9.24 -12.19
N SER A 160 11.57 8.03 -12.61
CA SER A 160 11.29 6.80 -11.86
C SER A 160 12.02 6.77 -10.52
N ALA A 161 13.31 7.17 -10.49
CA ALA A 161 14.10 7.24 -9.26
C ALA A 161 13.54 8.27 -8.27
N ARG A 162 13.16 9.47 -8.75
CA ARG A 162 12.47 10.47 -7.93
C ARG A 162 11.15 9.95 -7.37
N GLY A 163 10.40 9.22 -8.20
CA GLY A 163 9.15 8.61 -7.79
C GLY A 163 9.32 7.59 -6.66
N ILE A 164 10.38 6.78 -6.70
CA ILE A 164 10.73 5.84 -5.62
C ILE A 164 11.15 6.58 -4.35
N GLU A 165 11.98 7.62 -4.46
CA GLU A 165 12.40 8.41 -3.31
C GLU A 165 11.20 9.08 -2.62
N GLU A 166 10.26 9.62 -3.40
CA GLU A 166 9.03 10.21 -2.86
C GLU A 166 8.14 9.18 -2.17
N HIS A 167 8.04 7.97 -2.72
CA HIS A 167 7.38 6.86 -2.03
C HIS A 167 8.01 6.59 -0.66
N ASP A 168 9.33 6.50 -0.58
CA ASP A 168 10.02 6.20 0.67
C ASP A 168 9.80 7.29 1.72
N ARG A 169 9.73 8.57 1.29
CA ARG A 169 9.32 9.67 2.17
C ARG A 169 7.89 9.53 2.67
N GLN A 170 6.96 9.10 1.82
CA GLN A 170 5.55 8.89 2.21
C GLN A 170 5.40 7.73 3.20
N GLN A 171 6.12 6.63 3.00
CA GLN A 171 6.17 5.49 3.93
C GLN A 171 6.69 5.94 5.31
N ALA A 172 7.85 6.60 5.34
CA ALA A 172 8.45 7.09 6.58
C ALA A 172 7.59 8.15 7.29
N ARG A 173 6.90 9.00 6.53
CA ARG A 173 5.94 9.97 7.08
C ARG A 173 4.76 9.27 7.74
N PHE A 174 4.19 8.25 7.09
CA PHE A 174 3.08 7.49 7.65
C PHE A 174 3.50 6.78 8.95
N ASP A 175 4.65 6.11 8.96
CA ASP A 175 5.19 5.45 10.17
C ASP A 175 5.35 6.43 11.34
N ARG A 176 5.95 7.60 11.07
CA ARG A 176 6.14 8.64 12.09
C ARG A 176 4.82 9.12 12.71
N VAL A 177 3.82 9.36 11.88
CA VAL A 177 2.50 9.82 12.33
C VAL A 177 1.77 8.70 13.07
N GLU A 178 1.87 7.46 12.58
CA GLU A 178 1.19 6.32 13.17
C GLU A 178 1.79 5.92 14.52
N ALA A 179 3.10 6.05 14.71
CA ALA A 179 3.77 5.81 15.99
C ALA A 179 3.18 6.63 17.15
N VAL A 180 2.79 7.89 16.88
CA VAL A 180 2.17 8.78 17.89
C VAL A 180 0.72 8.37 18.18
N ASN A 181 0.01 7.84 17.19
CA ASN A 181 -1.42 7.56 17.27
C ASN A 181 -1.75 6.14 17.75
N PHE A 182 -0.80 5.20 17.62
CA PHE A 182 -0.99 3.79 17.95
C PHE A 182 -1.48 3.59 19.38
N GLN A 183 -0.79 4.17 20.37
CA GLN A 183 -1.12 3.97 21.79
C GLN A 183 -2.55 4.45 22.11
N LYS A 184 -2.93 5.65 21.64
CA LYS A 184 -4.27 6.21 21.87
C LYS A 184 -5.37 5.33 21.27
N ARG A 185 -5.14 4.82 20.07
CA ARG A 185 -6.08 3.94 19.38
C ARG A 185 -6.21 2.58 20.08
N MET A 186 -5.09 1.99 20.52
CA MET A 186 -5.12 0.72 21.24
C MET A 186 -5.89 0.84 22.55
N LEU A 187 -5.62 1.88 23.35
CA LEU A 187 -6.36 2.16 24.58
C LEU A 187 -7.87 2.33 24.33
N ARG A 188 -8.26 3.07 23.30
CA ARG A 188 -9.67 3.23 22.92
C ARG A 188 -10.32 1.91 22.52
N LEU A 189 -9.64 1.08 21.72
CA LEU A 189 -10.15 -0.21 21.28
C LEU A 189 -10.37 -1.18 22.44
N LEU A 190 -9.43 -1.20 23.39
CA LEU A 190 -9.55 -2.01 24.60
C LEU A 190 -10.69 -1.51 25.49
N ASN A 191 -10.77 -0.21 25.76
CA ASN A 191 -11.83 0.39 26.57
C ASN A 191 -13.22 0.14 25.99
N ASN A 192 -13.41 0.32 24.68
CA ASN A 192 -14.70 0.09 24.05
C ASN A 192 -15.14 -1.38 24.14
N ARG A 193 -14.22 -2.34 24.06
CA ARG A 193 -14.51 -3.77 24.18
C ARG A 193 -14.76 -4.20 25.63
N ILE A 194 -14.11 -3.57 26.60
CA ILE A 194 -14.39 -3.75 28.03
C ILE A 194 -15.78 -3.19 28.38
N ASN A 195 -16.09 -1.97 27.93
CA ASN A 195 -17.36 -1.31 28.22
C ASN A 195 -18.55 -1.95 27.48
N GLY A 196 -18.36 -2.42 26.25
CA GLY A 196 -19.37 -3.18 25.51
C GLY A 196 -19.82 -4.46 26.22
N ARG A 197 -18.92 -5.10 27.00
CA ARG A 197 -19.25 -6.26 27.85
C ARG A 197 -19.98 -5.89 29.14
N ALA A 198 -19.84 -4.66 29.63
CA ALA A 198 -20.51 -4.21 30.84
C ALA A 198 -21.99 -3.86 30.60
N GLY A 199 -22.36 -3.51 29.35
CA GLY A 199 -23.74 -3.23 28.94
C GLY A 199 -24.52 -4.44 28.40
N GLU A 200 -23.89 -5.61 28.27
CA GLU A 200 -24.50 -6.87 27.80
C GLU A 200 -24.85 -7.85 28.95
N LYS A 201 -24.71 -7.40 30.20
CA LYS A 201 -25.12 -8.14 31.41
C LYS A 201 -26.37 -7.52 32.00
#